data_AF-A0AAD9W146-F1
#
_entry.id   AF-A0AAD9W146-F1
#
_cell.length_a   1.000
_cell.length_b   1.000
_cell.length_c   1.000
_cell.angle_alpha   90.00
_cell.angle_beta   90.00
_cell.angle_gamma   90.00
#
_symmetry.space_group_name_H-M   'P 1'
#
loop_
_entity.id
_entity.type
_entity.pdbx_description
1 polymer ?
#
loop_
_entity_poly.entity_id
_entity_poly.type
_entity_poly.pdbx_seq_one_letter_code
_entity_poly.pdbx_strand_id
1 'polypeptide(L)'
;MSPNCSPETLQPPEDIGRHLDVSSESAEMATRSDDTLVCCGEPQESGSDDQTHNEKTNHSRPPCRPHSHHRLCATVDTLTVVKRGRTNFAPAKQTLLKNSLLGIVGFLELANAGDFAANVWNEVPVPAYAVALMAVGGIFALLMSVFAFRDALLSWPNVCVLLEQRRRLRHERVERLKEEDESRKQQTLDVDVLLEVVWRELGTETISRFGLDLLLGAGAVMIGVGTLMAIGGTNKKVWFASNLLSGYVGNAPLALYALINCAWACYICLKARQHWAAAAALLERKREKGRGLDEQDHPAWAAVRRRARNVQLYSAITGVASILGGVGSLMTATMWYGYAILIPVIISSVLCNVWWRHGLGYDRPLFGDDARDMSAASLMSEIEYVALAQDAFKRDQAMAAGEVGADVESLESVLGLIVANDLFEDFCLRLLRDKELASGLFPLDHASFTIEAAGLLEAARKQHAGCVLSAAKKCVREDGLRRFQSRERYLAETLMTFLYMSHSGAWRRCSGPALHV
;
A
#
# COMPACT_ATOMS: atom_id res chain seq x y z
N MET A 1 54.37 1.22 -2.14
CA MET A 1 55.23 0.40 -3.02
C MET A 1 54.40 -0.79 -3.51
N SER A 2 53.99 -0.76 -4.78
CA SER A 2 53.65 -1.96 -5.57
C SER A 2 54.93 -2.80 -5.79
N PRO A 3 54.93 -4.08 -6.26
CA PRO A 3 54.13 -4.68 -7.36
C PRO A 3 53.51 -6.08 -6.99
N ASN A 4 52.51 -6.68 -7.66
CA ASN A 4 52.23 -7.07 -9.05
C ASN A 4 53.20 -8.11 -9.67
N CYS A 5 52.72 -9.36 -9.86
CA CYS A 5 52.77 -10.13 -11.13
C CYS A 5 52.17 -11.55 -10.98
N SER A 6 51.35 -11.91 -11.98
CA SER A 6 50.66 -13.18 -12.30
C SER A 6 51.62 -14.26 -12.86
N PRO A 7 51.24 -15.30 -13.66
CA PRO A 7 49.93 -15.96 -13.96
C PRO A 7 50.02 -17.53 -14.08
N GLU A 8 48.98 -18.11 -14.69
CA GLU A 8 48.86 -19.44 -15.37
C GLU A 8 48.46 -20.65 -14.54
N THR A 9 47.77 -21.71 -15.01
CA THR A 9 46.88 -22.09 -16.14
C THR A 9 46.79 -23.61 -15.97
N LEU A 10 45.62 -24.26 -15.83
CA LEU A 10 45.49 -25.68 -16.18
C LEU A 10 44.02 -26.12 -16.28
N GLN A 11 43.72 -26.71 -17.42
CA GLN A 11 42.44 -27.26 -17.85
C GLN A 11 42.54 -28.81 -17.84
N PRO A 12 41.51 -29.58 -18.27
CA PRO A 12 40.71 -30.54 -17.49
C PRO A 12 41.11 -32.01 -17.75
N PRO A 13 40.22 -32.98 -17.42
CA PRO A 13 40.02 -34.06 -18.40
C PRO A 13 38.55 -34.48 -18.65
N GLU A 14 38.28 -34.65 -19.94
CA GLU A 14 37.50 -35.69 -20.67
C GLU A 14 37.58 -37.10 -20.02
N ASP A 15 36.74 -38.12 -20.24
CA ASP A 15 35.56 -38.48 -21.05
C ASP A 15 35.23 -39.95 -20.62
N ILE A 16 34.26 -40.64 -21.25
CA ILE A 16 33.79 -42.07 -21.12
C ILE A 16 32.30 -42.08 -20.73
N GLY A 17 31.33 -42.63 -21.47
CA GLY A 17 31.33 -43.35 -22.74
C GLY A 17 29.99 -44.08 -22.94
N ARG A 18 29.38 -43.86 -24.12
CA ARG A 18 28.63 -44.76 -25.03
C ARG A 18 27.38 -45.60 -24.61
N HIS A 19 26.33 -45.34 -25.42
CA HIS A 19 25.44 -46.24 -26.21
C HIS A 19 24.50 -47.27 -25.54
N LEU A 20 23.20 -47.19 -25.85
CA LEU A 20 22.52 -48.01 -26.87
C LEU A 20 21.04 -47.59 -27.07
N ASP A 21 20.66 -47.40 -28.35
CA ASP A 21 19.28 -47.42 -28.86
C ASP A 21 18.69 -48.85 -28.79
N VAL A 22 17.36 -48.99 -28.70
CA VAL A 22 16.52 -49.86 -29.57
C VAL A 22 15.02 -49.52 -29.36
N SER A 23 14.31 -49.48 -30.48
CA SER A 23 12.90 -49.17 -30.76
C SER A 23 11.85 -50.25 -30.43
N SER A 24 10.58 -49.86 -30.63
CA SER A 24 9.35 -50.66 -30.88
C SER A 24 8.66 -51.24 -29.63
N GLU A 25 7.34 -51.38 -29.48
CA GLU A 25 6.20 -51.35 -30.41
C GLU A 25 4.88 -51.36 -29.58
N SER A 26 3.79 -50.91 -30.22
CA SER A 26 2.43 -51.46 -30.12
C SER A 26 1.48 -51.15 -28.94
N ALA A 27 0.21 -51.11 -29.35
CA ALA A 27 -0.97 -50.62 -28.68
C ALA A 27 -1.85 -51.74 -28.08
N GLU A 28 -2.68 -51.40 -27.08
CA GLU A 28 -3.97 -52.04 -26.71
C GLU A 28 -4.57 -51.17 -25.56
N MET A 29 -5.68 -50.45 -25.69
CA MET A 29 -7.11 -50.82 -25.75
C MET A 29 -7.74 -51.23 -24.40
N ALA A 30 -8.78 -50.48 -24.01
CA ALA A 30 -9.82 -50.75 -22.98
C ALA A 30 -9.36 -50.61 -21.51
N THR A 31 -10.13 -50.12 -20.53
CA THR A 31 -11.58 -50.06 -20.32
C THR A 31 -11.98 -48.90 -19.39
N ARG A 32 -13.18 -48.40 -19.69
CA ARG A 32 -14.12 -47.62 -18.89
C ARG A 32 -14.45 -48.28 -17.54
N SER A 33 -14.47 -47.50 -16.46
CA SER A 33 -15.27 -47.76 -15.24
C SER A 33 -15.68 -46.43 -14.59
N ASP A 34 -16.97 -46.15 -14.70
CA ASP A 34 -17.72 -45.25 -13.83
C ASP A 34 -17.75 -45.83 -12.41
N ASP A 35 -17.69 -44.99 -11.37
CA ASP A 35 -18.45 -45.25 -10.14
C ASP A 35 -18.74 -43.98 -9.33
N THR A 36 -19.96 -43.47 -9.55
CA THR A 36 -21.03 -43.32 -8.54
C THR A 36 -20.65 -42.84 -7.14
N LEU A 37 -20.98 -41.58 -6.82
CA LEU A 37 -21.04 -41.06 -5.45
C LEU A 37 -22.50 -40.91 -5.03
N VAL A 38 -22.83 -41.66 -3.97
CA VAL A 38 -24.17 -41.95 -3.42
C VAL A 38 -24.76 -40.73 -2.71
N CYS A 39 -26.04 -40.48 -2.99
CA CYS A 39 -26.92 -39.56 -2.29
C CYS A 39 -27.49 -40.18 -1.00
N CYS A 40 -27.46 -39.44 0.10
CA CYS A 40 -28.38 -39.56 1.25
C CYS A 40 -29.14 -38.22 1.30
N GLY A 41 -30.46 -38.08 1.44
CA GLY A 41 -31.51 -38.93 1.97
C GLY A 41 -32.40 -37.99 2.79
N GLU A 42 -33.53 -37.56 2.24
CA GLU A 42 -34.59 -36.80 2.93
C GLU A 42 -35.35 -37.68 3.94
N PRO A 43 -36.04 -37.07 4.91
CA PRO A 43 -37.31 -37.61 5.35
C PRO A 43 -38.46 -36.58 5.34
N GLN A 44 -39.64 -37.10 4.98
CA GLN A 44 -40.91 -36.43 4.76
C GLN A 44 -41.79 -36.40 6.04
N GLU A 45 -42.40 -35.23 6.28
CA GLU A 45 -43.73 -34.86 6.83
C GLU A 45 -44.48 -35.66 7.92
N SER A 46 -44.97 -34.91 8.92
CA SER A 46 -46.37 -34.82 9.43
C SER A 46 -46.35 -33.86 10.64
N GLY A 47 -47.32 -33.02 11.02
CA GLY A 47 -48.65 -32.59 10.59
C GLY A 47 -49.24 -31.72 11.73
N SER A 48 -49.83 -30.56 11.38
CA SER A 48 -50.91 -29.78 12.06
C SER A 48 -50.95 -29.58 13.60
N ASP A 49 -50.90 -28.33 14.09
CA ASP A 49 -52.07 -27.55 14.55
C ASP A 49 -51.72 -26.22 15.25
N ASP A 50 -52.67 -25.27 15.14
CA ASP A 50 -52.74 -23.87 15.61
C ASP A 50 -52.29 -23.58 17.06
N GLN A 51 -51.63 -22.43 17.28
CA GLN A 51 -52.20 -21.31 18.05
C GLN A 51 -51.25 -20.10 18.15
N THR A 52 -51.85 -18.94 17.88
CA THR A 52 -51.33 -17.58 18.04
C THR A 52 -50.94 -17.25 19.49
N HIS A 53 -49.71 -16.81 19.73
CA HIS A 53 -49.42 -15.85 20.79
C HIS A 53 -48.24 -14.92 20.43
N ASN A 54 -48.52 -13.64 20.60
CA ASN A 54 -47.71 -12.48 20.24
C ASN A 54 -46.69 -12.24 21.36
N GLU A 55 -45.41 -12.58 21.13
CA GLU A 55 -44.32 -12.26 22.06
C GLU A 55 -43.18 -11.58 21.30
N LYS A 56 -42.92 -10.32 21.68
CA LYS A 56 -41.87 -9.46 21.15
C LYS A 56 -40.50 -10.07 21.49
N THR A 57 -39.93 -10.81 20.56
CA THR A 57 -38.55 -11.27 20.65
C THR A 57 -37.59 -10.14 20.27
N ASN A 58 -36.94 -9.58 21.28
CA ASN A 58 -35.69 -8.85 21.11
C ASN A 58 -34.67 -9.79 20.44
N HIS A 59 -34.41 -9.60 19.15
CA HIS A 59 -33.29 -10.23 18.46
C HIS A 59 -31.98 -9.55 18.91
N SER A 60 -31.51 -9.91 20.10
CA SER A 60 -30.09 -9.82 20.44
C SER A 60 -29.34 -10.80 19.55
N ARG A 61 -28.69 -10.28 18.50
CA ARG A 61 -27.72 -11.05 17.71
C ARG A 61 -26.66 -11.61 18.66
N PRO A 62 -26.30 -12.90 18.58
CA PRO A 62 -25.26 -13.45 19.42
C PRO A 62 -23.93 -12.73 19.14
N PRO A 63 -23.10 -12.45 20.16
CA PRO A 63 -21.77 -11.91 19.96
C PRO A 63 -20.98 -12.87 19.07
N CYS A 64 -20.41 -12.34 17.98
CA CYS A 64 -19.46 -13.07 17.14
C CYS A 64 -18.32 -13.56 18.04
N ARG A 65 -18.32 -14.85 18.38
CA ARG A 65 -17.14 -15.49 18.97
C ARG A 65 -16.03 -15.43 17.93
N PRO A 66 -14.78 -15.09 18.31
CA PRO A 66 -13.65 -15.20 17.40
C PRO A 66 -13.43 -16.69 17.15
N HIS A 67 -14.00 -17.21 16.07
CA HIS A 67 -13.47 -18.42 15.46
C HIS A 67 -12.02 -18.14 15.08
N SER A 68 -11.16 -19.14 15.19
CA SER A 68 -9.75 -19.06 14.82
C SER A 68 -9.60 -18.66 13.35
N HIS A 69 -9.58 -17.35 13.09
CA HIS A 69 -9.43 -16.79 11.75
C HIS A 69 -7.98 -17.02 11.31
N HIS A 70 -7.80 -17.71 10.18
CA HIS A 70 -6.52 -17.78 9.47
C HIS A 70 -6.13 -16.36 9.05
N ARG A 71 -5.06 -15.82 9.64
CA ARG A 71 -4.64 -14.44 9.44
C ARG A 71 -3.62 -14.35 8.30
N LEU A 72 -3.94 -13.51 7.32
CA LEU A 72 -3.07 -13.22 6.17
C LEU A 72 -1.85 -12.36 6.52
N CYS A 73 -1.75 -11.87 7.75
CA CYS A 73 -0.68 -10.99 8.20
C CYS A 73 -0.18 -11.46 9.57
N ALA A 74 1.14 -11.44 9.75
CA ALA A 74 1.75 -11.74 11.03
C ALA A 74 1.34 -10.67 12.05
N THR A 75 0.78 -11.10 13.17
CA THR A 75 0.47 -10.19 14.28
C THR A 75 1.78 -9.72 14.89
N VAL A 76 1.97 -8.40 14.94
CA VAL A 76 3.12 -7.82 15.64
C VAL A 76 2.80 -7.79 17.13
N ASP A 77 3.27 -8.79 17.85
CA ASP A 77 3.17 -8.92 19.31
C ASP A 77 4.43 -8.41 20.04
N THR A 78 5.48 -8.10 19.29
CA THR A 78 6.78 -7.62 19.77
C THR A 78 7.22 -6.37 19.02
N LEU A 79 7.77 -5.39 19.76
CA LEU A 79 8.31 -4.15 19.21
C LEU A 79 9.69 -3.87 19.79
N THR A 80 10.73 -3.93 18.96
CA THR A 80 12.06 -3.44 19.33
C THR A 80 12.15 -1.94 19.07
N VAL A 81 12.58 -1.19 20.07
CA VAL A 81 12.64 0.27 20.07
C VAL A 81 14.08 0.72 20.29
N VAL A 82 14.49 1.79 19.60
CA VAL A 82 15.80 2.41 19.74
C VAL A 82 15.63 3.88 20.12
N LYS A 83 16.50 4.34 21.03
CA LYS A 83 16.54 5.72 21.50
C LYS A 83 17.18 6.63 20.44
N ARG A 84 16.40 7.57 19.89
CA ARG A 84 16.82 8.62 18.94
C ARG A 84 16.90 9.97 19.65
N GLY A 85 17.93 10.17 20.46
CA GLY A 85 18.14 11.40 21.25
C GLY A 85 17.74 11.25 22.71
N ARG A 86 17.60 12.36 23.47
CA ARG A 86 17.39 12.29 24.93
C ARG A 86 16.04 11.69 25.34
N THR A 87 14.97 11.92 24.57
CA THR A 87 13.60 11.55 24.96
C THR A 87 12.79 10.88 23.86
N ASN A 88 13.33 10.75 22.64
CA ASN A 88 12.55 10.24 21.52
C ASN A 88 12.91 8.78 21.27
N PHE A 89 11.88 7.95 21.22
CA PHE A 89 11.98 6.53 20.91
C PHE A 89 11.36 6.26 19.54
N ALA A 90 11.99 5.40 18.75
CA ALA A 90 11.50 5.00 17.44
C ALA A 90 11.68 3.49 17.24
N PRO A 91 10.83 2.84 16.43
CA PRO A 91 11.01 1.44 16.08
C PRO A 91 12.41 1.18 15.48
N ALA A 92 13.06 0.10 15.89
CA ALA A 92 14.37 -0.31 15.40
C ALA A 92 14.32 -0.65 13.90
N LYS A 93 13.24 -1.31 13.50
CA LYS A 93 12.91 -1.66 12.12
C LYS A 93 11.48 -1.24 11.84
N GLN A 94 11.21 -0.92 10.58
CA GLN A 94 9.87 -0.64 10.14
C GLN A 94 9.09 -1.95 10.01
N THR A 95 8.03 -2.09 10.81
CA THR A 95 7.15 -3.27 10.92
C THR A 95 5.86 -3.16 10.10
N LEU A 96 5.60 -1.98 9.55
CA LEU A 96 4.39 -1.65 8.78
C LEU A 96 4.77 -0.87 7.52
N LEU A 97 4.09 -1.12 6.40
CA LEU A 97 4.00 -0.16 5.31
C LEU A 97 3.17 1.04 5.79
N LYS A 98 3.68 2.26 5.64
CA LYS A 98 3.04 3.47 6.17
C LYS A 98 2.63 4.43 5.05
N ASN A 99 1.40 4.91 5.11
CA ASN A 99 0.92 6.05 4.33
C ASN A 99 1.50 7.35 4.92
N SER A 100 2.75 7.63 4.57
CA SER A 100 3.53 8.75 5.10
C SER A 100 3.47 10.01 4.22
N LEU A 101 2.61 10.05 3.20
CA LEU A 101 2.52 11.17 2.24
C LEU A 101 2.33 12.48 3.00
N LEU A 102 3.03 13.54 2.62
CA LEU A 102 2.88 14.89 3.16
C LEU A 102 1.76 15.64 2.40
N GLY A 103 0.88 16.32 3.14
CA GLY A 103 -0.25 17.04 2.53
C GLY A 103 0.20 18.22 1.68
N ILE A 104 1.29 18.87 2.11
CA ILE A 104 1.83 20.05 1.43
C ILE A 104 2.37 19.73 0.03
N VAL A 105 2.78 18.48 -0.22
CA VAL A 105 3.30 18.04 -1.53
C VAL A 105 2.25 18.15 -2.65
N GLY A 106 0.95 18.16 -2.32
CA GLY A 106 -0.11 18.45 -3.29
C GLY A 106 -0.01 19.83 -3.95
N PHE A 107 0.78 20.75 -3.37
CA PHE A 107 1.04 22.09 -3.91
C PHE A 107 2.32 22.18 -4.75
N LEU A 108 3.02 21.08 -5.06
CA LEU A 108 4.24 21.15 -5.87
C LEU A 108 3.99 21.67 -7.30
N GLU A 109 2.85 21.35 -7.91
CA GLU A 109 2.48 21.91 -9.22
C GLU A 109 2.27 23.43 -9.15
N LEU A 110 1.77 23.94 -8.02
CA LEU A 110 1.65 25.38 -7.78
C LEU A 110 3.04 26.03 -7.63
N ALA A 111 3.97 25.32 -6.99
CA ALA A 111 5.34 25.77 -6.83
C ALA A 111 6.05 25.90 -8.19
N ASN A 112 5.84 24.94 -9.09
CA ASN A 112 6.37 24.99 -10.45
C ASN A 112 5.78 26.15 -11.26
N ALA A 113 4.50 26.49 -11.04
CA ALA A 113 3.87 27.67 -11.66
C ALA A 113 4.31 29.01 -11.04
N GLY A 114 5.15 29.00 -10.00
CA GLY A 114 5.63 30.21 -9.31
C GLY A 114 6.55 31.09 -10.16
N ASP A 115 7.05 30.58 -11.28
CA ASP A 115 7.83 31.31 -12.28
C ASP A 115 7.02 32.26 -13.17
N PHE A 116 5.68 32.31 -13.01
CA PHE A 116 4.77 33.11 -13.83
C PHE A 116 5.27 34.52 -14.12
N ALA A 117 5.67 35.26 -13.09
CA ALA A 117 6.13 36.62 -13.27
C ALA A 117 7.45 36.69 -14.08
N ALA A 118 8.35 35.71 -13.89
CA ALA A 118 9.62 35.61 -14.60
C ALA A 118 9.46 35.21 -16.08
N ASN A 119 8.42 34.47 -16.44
CA ASN A 119 8.21 34.11 -17.84
C ASN A 119 7.33 35.14 -18.59
N VAL A 120 6.44 35.87 -17.90
CA VAL A 120 5.52 36.82 -18.53
C VAL A 120 6.02 38.26 -18.56
N TRP A 121 6.68 38.73 -17.49
CA TRP A 121 7.03 40.14 -17.31
C TRP A 121 8.53 40.39 -17.15
N ASN A 122 9.38 39.50 -17.67
CA ASN A 122 10.84 39.66 -17.65
C ASN A 122 11.35 40.59 -18.77
N GLU A 123 10.74 41.77 -18.83
CA GLU A 123 11.20 42.91 -19.60
C GLU A 123 12.30 43.65 -18.82
N VAL A 124 13.25 44.30 -19.50
CA VAL A 124 14.32 45.06 -18.85
C VAL A 124 14.08 46.57 -19.06
N PRO A 125 13.95 47.37 -17.98
CA PRO A 125 13.95 46.99 -16.56
C PRO A 125 12.66 46.29 -16.13
N VAL A 126 12.77 45.36 -15.18
CA VAL A 126 11.62 44.58 -14.69
C VAL A 126 10.67 45.49 -13.90
N PRO A 127 9.35 45.49 -14.18
CA PRO A 127 8.39 46.27 -13.41
C PRO A 127 8.39 45.89 -11.92
N ALA A 128 8.24 46.86 -11.02
CA ALA A 128 8.34 46.63 -9.57
C ALA A 128 7.33 45.59 -9.04
N TYR A 129 6.10 45.55 -9.59
CA TYR A 129 5.11 44.54 -9.24
C TYR A 129 5.56 43.13 -9.65
N ALA A 130 6.23 43.00 -10.81
CA ALA A 130 6.73 41.74 -11.31
C ALA A 130 7.92 41.26 -10.46
N VAL A 131 8.81 42.18 -10.04
CA VAL A 131 9.88 41.87 -9.08
C VAL A 131 9.31 41.30 -7.77
N ALA A 132 8.26 41.91 -7.21
CA ALA A 132 7.63 41.42 -6.00
C ALA A 132 7.04 40.00 -6.18
N LEU A 133 6.34 39.76 -7.29
CA LEU A 133 5.77 38.45 -7.62
C LEU A 133 6.86 37.39 -7.88
N MET A 134 7.94 37.74 -8.57
CA MET A 134 9.10 36.86 -8.79
C MET A 134 9.76 36.48 -7.46
N ALA A 135 9.93 37.45 -6.55
CA ALA A 135 10.50 37.17 -5.23
C ALA A 135 9.63 36.19 -4.42
N VAL A 136 8.31 36.41 -4.40
CA VAL A 136 7.37 35.51 -3.71
C VAL A 136 7.35 34.13 -4.35
N GLY A 137 7.21 34.05 -5.68
CA GLY A 137 7.15 32.79 -6.42
C GLY A 137 8.44 31.98 -6.31
N GLY A 138 9.59 32.63 -6.47
CA GLY A 138 10.90 32.00 -6.36
C GLY A 138 11.17 31.46 -4.95
N ILE A 139 10.89 32.24 -3.90
CA ILE A 139 11.03 31.78 -2.51
C ILE A 139 10.07 30.63 -2.22
N PHE A 140 8.82 30.71 -2.69
CA PHE A 140 7.84 29.64 -2.52
C PHE A 140 8.30 28.35 -3.18
N ALA A 141 8.82 28.39 -4.42
CA ALA A 141 9.36 27.24 -5.12
C ALA A 141 10.53 26.59 -4.34
N LEU A 142 11.47 27.40 -3.85
CA LEU A 142 12.58 26.90 -3.02
C LEU A 142 12.09 26.26 -1.73
N LEU A 143 11.13 26.87 -1.02
CA LEU A 143 10.55 26.30 0.19
C LEU A 143 9.87 24.94 -0.10
N MET A 144 9.12 24.88 -1.20
CA MET A 144 8.42 23.68 -1.63
C MET A 144 9.37 22.54 -2.02
N SER A 145 10.54 22.86 -2.58
CA SER A 145 11.58 21.86 -2.85
C SER A 145 12.05 21.14 -1.58
N VAL A 146 12.18 21.85 -0.45
CA VAL A 146 12.55 21.24 0.84
C VAL A 146 11.51 20.23 1.28
N PHE A 147 10.22 20.55 1.09
CA PHE A 147 9.14 19.63 1.41
C PHE A 147 9.09 18.42 0.46
N ALA A 148 9.37 18.62 -0.82
CA ALA A 148 9.48 17.54 -1.80
C ALA A 148 10.59 16.55 -1.38
N PHE A 149 11.81 17.03 -1.16
CA PHE A 149 12.92 16.17 -0.72
C PHE A 149 12.63 15.50 0.62
N ARG A 150 11.94 16.19 1.54
CA ARG A 150 11.51 15.57 2.79
C ARG A 150 10.51 14.44 2.56
N ASP A 151 9.55 14.57 1.65
CA ASP A 151 8.63 13.48 1.33
C ASP A 151 9.33 12.31 0.64
N ALA A 152 10.27 12.58 -0.27
CA ALA A 152 11.12 11.57 -0.88
C ALA A 152 11.90 10.77 0.20
N LEU A 153 12.43 11.45 1.22
CA LEU A 153 13.10 10.80 2.35
C LEU A 153 12.12 10.00 3.23
N LEU A 154 10.85 10.40 3.33
CA LEU A 154 9.82 9.68 4.07
C LEU A 154 9.25 8.47 3.32
N SER A 155 9.28 8.48 1.99
CA SER A 155 8.89 7.33 1.15
C SER A 155 10.02 6.32 0.97
N TRP A 156 11.28 6.74 1.08
CA TRP A 156 12.42 5.83 0.91
C TRP A 156 12.42 4.58 1.81
N PRO A 157 12.10 4.67 3.12
CA PRO A 157 11.97 3.47 3.97
C PRO A 157 10.91 2.49 3.46
N ASN A 158 9.77 2.98 2.95
CA ASN A 158 8.74 2.12 2.35
C ASN A 158 9.30 1.40 1.11
N VAL A 159 10.02 2.10 0.24
CA VAL A 159 10.66 1.50 -0.94
C VAL A 159 11.65 0.40 -0.52
N CYS A 160 12.53 0.66 0.45
CA CYS A 160 13.48 -0.34 0.93
C CYS A 160 12.78 -1.58 1.50
N VAL A 161 11.75 -1.38 2.32
CA VAL A 161 10.98 -2.46 2.93
C VAL A 161 10.27 -3.29 1.87
N LEU A 162 9.65 -2.66 0.86
CA LEU A 162 8.98 -3.36 -0.23
C LEU A 162 9.96 -4.14 -1.12
N LEU A 163 11.16 -3.60 -1.37
CA LEU A 163 12.23 -4.31 -2.08
C LEU A 163 12.68 -5.55 -1.31
N GLU A 164 12.88 -5.42 -0.01
CA GLU A 164 13.26 -6.54 0.87
C GLU A 164 12.17 -7.62 0.93
N GLN A 165 10.90 -7.21 1.10
CA GLN A 165 9.77 -8.14 1.05
C GLN A 165 9.70 -8.88 -0.28
N ARG A 166 9.88 -8.18 -1.40
CA ARG A 166 9.87 -8.80 -2.73
C ARG A 166 10.98 -9.83 -2.89
N ARG A 167 12.18 -9.56 -2.36
CA ARG A 167 13.30 -10.51 -2.38
C ARG A 167 12.96 -11.76 -1.58
N ARG A 168 12.40 -11.61 -0.38
CA ARG A 168 11.97 -12.74 0.47
C ARG A 168 10.91 -13.60 -0.20
N LEU A 169 9.85 -12.98 -0.72
CA LEU A 169 8.78 -13.71 -1.42
C LEU A 169 9.29 -14.41 -2.69
N ARG A 170 10.26 -13.82 -3.41
CA ARG A 170 10.90 -14.49 -4.55
C ARG A 170 11.73 -15.70 -4.12
N HIS A 171 12.44 -15.61 -3.02
CA HIS A 171 13.20 -16.72 -2.46
C HIS A 171 12.28 -17.86 -2.07
N GLU A 172 11.23 -17.54 -1.30
CA GLU A 172 10.21 -18.50 -0.88
C GLU A 172 9.51 -19.16 -2.07
N ARG A 173 9.19 -18.38 -3.12
CA ARG A 173 8.65 -18.94 -4.38
C ARG A 173 9.59 -19.97 -4.99
N VAL A 174 10.89 -19.68 -5.05
CA VAL A 174 11.89 -20.59 -5.62
C VAL A 174 12.05 -21.85 -4.76
N GLU A 175 12.01 -21.73 -3.44
CA GLU A 175 12.06 -22.89 -2.53
C GLU A 175 10.83 -23.79 -2.71
N ARG A 176 9.61 -23.21 -2.72
CA ARG A 176 8.36 -23.96 -2.93
C ARG A 176 8.29 -24.63 -4.31
N LEU A 177 8.97 -24.08 -5.32
CA LEU A 177 9.05 -24.68 -6.66
C LEU A 177 10.05 -25.84 -6.75
N LYS A 178 11.07 -25.89 -5.89
CA LYS A 178 12.06 -26.99 -5.85
C LYS A 178 11.56 -28.22 -5.13
N GLU A 179 10.64 -28.05 -4.19
CA GLU A 179 9.95 -29.14 -3.48
C GLU A 179 8.83 -29.69 -4.39
N GLU A 180 9.21 -30.40 -5.46
CA GLU A 180 8.32 -30.99 -6.47
C GLU A 180 7.34 -32.00 -5.85
N ASP A 181 6.15 -31.54 -5.47
CA ASP A 181 5.01 -32.43 -5.20
C ASP A 181 3.74 -31.81 -5.83
N GLU A 182 3.07 -32.58 -6.70
CA GLU A 182 1.92 -32.16 -7.52
C GLU A 182 0.75 -31.60 -6.67
N SER A 183 0.66 -31.98 -5.40
CA SER A 183 -0.33 -31.51 -4.42
C SER A 183 -0.13 -30.05 -3.97
N ARG A 184 1.03 -29.43 -4.23
CA ARG A 184 1.39 -28.07 -3.76
C ARG A 184 1.18 -26.95 -4.78
N LYS A 185 0.54 -27.22 -5.93
CA LYS A 185 0.22 -26.19 -6.94
C LYS A 185 -0.57 -25.00 -6.36
N GLN A 186 -1.46 -25.25 -5.41
CA GLN A 186 -2.22 -24.20 -4.70
C GLN A 186 -1.35 -23.36 -3.73
N GLN A 187 -0.24 -23.93 -3.23
CA GLN A 187 0.70 -23.28 -2.30
C GLN A 187 1.70 -22.33 -2.98
N THR A 188 1.62 -22.09 -4.29
CA THR A 188 2.42 -21.02 -4.93
C THR A 188 1.57 -19.82 -5.32
N LEU A 189 0.25 -19.99 -5.41
CA LEU A 189 -0.69 -18.92 -5.77
C LEU A 189 -0.71 -17.81 -4.72
N ASP A 190 -0.63 -18.16 -3.44
CA ASP A 190 -0.56 -17.21 -2.33
C ASP A 190 0.66 -16.29 -2.48
N VAL A 191 1.85 -16.86 -2.66
CA VAL A 191 3.10 -16.12 -2.86
C VAL A 191 3.06 -15.28 -4.13
N ASP A 192 2.52 -15.81 -5.23
CA ASP A 192 2.38 -15.10 -6.50
C ASP A 192 1.44 -13.89 -6.37
N VAL A 193 0.33 -14.02 -5.63
CA VAL A 193 -0.60 -12.92 -5.34
C VAL A 193 0.08 -11.85 -4.50
N LEU A 194 0.81 -12.22 -3.46
CA LEU A 194 1.55 -11.27 -2.63
C LEU A 194 2.64 -10.55 -3.44
N LEU A 195 3.34 -11.25 -4.34
CA LEU A 195 4.34 -10.66 -5.23
C LEU A 195 3.74 -9.60 -6.17
N GLU A 196 2.55 -9.86 -6.72
CA GLU A 196 1.87 -8.89 -7.59
C GLU A 196 1.38 -7.66 -6.79
N VAL A 197 0.87 -7.87 -5.57
CA VAL A 197 0.50 -6.77 -4.66
C VAL A 197 1.72 -5.91 -4.32
N VAL A 198 2.84 -6.52 -3.92
CA VAL A 198 4.09 -5.83 -3.60
C VAL A 198 4.65 -5.10 -4.81
N TRP A 199 4.58 -5.69 -6.00
CA TRP A 199 5.05 -5.05 -7.23
C TRP A 199 4.32 -3.73 -7.49
N ARG A 200 3.00 -3.74 -7.33
CA ARG A 200 2.18 -2.54 -7.51
C ARG A 200 2.46 -1.50 -6.43
N GLU A 201 2.55 -1.91 -5.17
CA GLU A 201 2.90 -1.02 -4.05
C GLU A 201 4.27 -0.39 -4.26
N LEU A 202 5.27 -1.19 -4.63
CA LEU A 202 6.63 -0.74 -4.91
C LEU A 202 6.66 0.26 -6.06
N GLY A 203 5.98 -0.03 -7.17
CA GLY A 203 5.94 0.90 -8.29
C GLY A 203 5.22 2.19 -7.96
N THR A 204 4.15 2.15 -7.16
CA THR A 204 3.44 3.36 -6.74
C THR A 204 4.27 4.19 -5.77
N GLU A 205 4.97 3.57 -4.82
CA GLU A 205 5.86 4.30 -3.89
C GLU A 205 7.12 4.83 -4.59
N THR A 206 7.66 4.08 -5.56
CA THR A 206 8.89 4.46 -6.28
C THR A 206 8.62 5.50 -7.35
N ILE A 207 7.62 5.28 -8.20
CA ILE A 207 7.32 6.17 -9.34
C ILE A 207 6.46 7.32 -8.85
N SER A 208 5.24 7.02 -8.37
CA SER A 208 4.22 8.03 -8.06
C SER A 208 4.50 8.88 -6.81
N ARG A 209 5.59 8.59 -6.08
CA ARG A 209 5.96 9.33 -4.88
C ARG A 209 7.44 9.69 -4.86
N PHE A 210 8.35 8.74 -4.63
CA PHE A 210 9.78 9.03 -4.54
C PHE A 210 10.33 9.72 -5.80
N GLY A 211 10.03 9.18 -6.99
CA GLY A 211 10.45 9.73 -8.28
C GLY A 211 9.82 11.09 -8.58
N LEU A 212 8.52 11.23 -8.30
CA LEU A 212 7.79 12.51 -8.40
C LEU A 212 8.49 13.59 -7.57
N ASP A 213 8.64 13.34 -6.27
CA ASP A 213 9.15 14.31 -5.32
C ASP A 213 10.60 14.72 -5.62
N LEU A 214 11.42 13.78 -6.08
CA LEU A 214 12.80 14.07 -6.48
C LEU A 214 12.85 14.98 -7.70
N LEU A 215 12.06 14.68 -8.75
CA LEU A 215 12.09 15.43 -10.01
C LEU A 215 11.38 16.79 -9.88
N LEU A 216 10.23 16.86 -9.22
CA LEU A 216 9.56 18.12 -8.95
C LEU A 216 10.33 18.96 -7.93
N GLY A 217 10.97 18.34 -6.94
CA GLY A 217 11.87 19.04 -6.01
C GLY A 217 13.07 19.67 -6.74
N ALA A 218 13.73 18.92 -7.62
CA ALA A 218 14.83 19.43 -8.43
C ALA A 218 14.37 20.53 -9.41
N GLY A 219 13.21 20.34 -10.06
CA GLY A 219 12.57 21.35 -10.90
C GLY A 219 12.28 22.64 -10.13
N ALA A 220 11.69 22.54 -8.94
CA ALA A 220 11.40 23.68 -8.08
C ALA A 220 12.66 24.43 -7.61
N VAL A 221 13.79 23.74 -7.40
CA VAL A 221 15.08 24.41 -7.14
C VAL A 221 15.52 25.23 -8.35
N MET A 222 15.52 24.63 -9.55
CA MET A 222 15.93 25.31 -10.77
C MET A 222 15.02 26.52 -11.06
N ILE A 223 13.70 26.30 -10.99
CA ILE A 223 12.69 27.34 -11.14
C ILE A 223 12.93 28.46 -10.13
N GLY A 224 13.02 28.14 -8.83
CA GLY A 224 13.19 29.14 -7.78
C GLY A 224 14.47 29.97 -7.94
N VAL A 225 15.60 29.33 -8.24
CA VAL A 225 16.87 30.02 -8.52
C VAL A 225 16.76 30.89 -9.78
N GLY A 226 16.20 30.36 -10.86
CA GLY A 226 16.00 31.09 -12.11
C GLY A 226 15.13 32.33 -11.91
N THR A 227 13.98 32.19 -11.26
CA THR A 227 13.06 33.30 -10.95
C THR A 227 13.72 34.39 -10.10
N LEU A 228 14.56 34.03 -9.12
CA LEU A 228 15.31 35.02 -8.34
C LEU A 228 16.43 35.68 -9.14
N MET A 229 17.10 34.95 -10.03
CA MET A 229 18.09 35.52 -10.95
C MET A 229 17.47 36.53 -11.92
N ALA A 230 16.21 36.33 -12.34
CA ALA A 230 15.48 37.24 -13.23
C ALA A 230 15.42 38.67 -12.68
N ILE A 231 15.33 38.83 -11.36
CA ILE A 231 15.30 40.13 -10.67
C ILE A 231 16.58 40.94 -10.97
N GLY A 232 17.72 40.26 -11.13
CA GLY A 232 19.01 40.87 -11.48
C GLY A 232 19.26 41.02 -12.99
N GLY A 233 18.22 40.94 -13.83
CA GLY A 233 18.28 40.77 -15.29
C GLY A 233 18.94 41.89 -16.11
N THR A 234 19.53 42.91 -15.50
CA THR A 234 20.28 43.97 -16.22
C THR A 234 21.53 43.43 -16.92
N ASN A 235 22.10 42.31 -16.46
CA ASN A 235 23.17 41.60 -17.15
C ASN A 235 22.61 40.57 -18.14
N LYS A 236 22.88 40.72 -19.43
CA LYS A 236 22.42 39.81 -20.50
C LYS A 236 22.72 38.33 -20.23
N LYS A 237 23.86 38.01 -19.60
CA LYS A 237 24.21 36.62 -19.26
C LYS A 237 23.32 36.06 -18.15
N VAL A 238 23.02 36.89 -17.14
CA VAL A 238 22.13 36.53 -16.02
C VAL A 238 20.70 36.37 -16.52
N TRP A 239 20.24 37.28 -17.40
CA TRP A 239 18.93 37.19 -18.04
C TRP A 239 18.77 35.90 -18.86
N PHE A 240 19.75 35.55 -19.70
CA PHE A 240 19.69 34.33 -20.49
C PHE A 240 19.71 33.06 -19.61
N ALA A 241 20.60 33.02 -18.61
CA ALA A 241 20.68 31.91 -17.67
C ALA A 241 19.37 31.76 -16.87
N SER A 242 18.79 32.88 -16.41
CA SER A 242 17.52 32.93 -15.72
C SER A 242 16.39 32.33 -16.55
N ASN A 243 16.20 32.78 -17.80
CA ASN A 243 15.13 32.27 -18.67
C ASN A 243 15.29 30.80 -19.02
N LEU A 244 16.54 30.35 -19.20
CA LEU A 244 16.81 28.94 -19.45
C LEU A 244 16.47 28.09 -18.21
N LEU A 245 16.81 28.57 -17.01
CA LEU A 245 16.65 27.85 -15.75
C LEU A 245 15.22 27.89 -15.21
N SER A 246 14.52 29.02 -15.30
CA SER A 246 13.10 29.13 -14.90
C SER A 246 12.14 28.56 -15.94
N GLY A 247 12.47 28.65 -17.23
CA GLY A 247 11.67 28.12 -18.31
C GLY A 247 12.02 26.66 -18.64
N TYR A 248 12.75 26.44 -19.72
CA TYR A 248 12.91 25.12 -20.33
C TYR A 248 13.59 24.08 -19.44
N VAL A 249 14.73 24.41 -18.82
CA VAL A 249 15.51 23.44 -18.03
C VAL A 249 14.83 23.17 -16.69
N GLY A 250 14.23 24.19 -16.08
CA GLY A 250 13.46 24.05 -14.83
C GLY A 250 12.23 23.16 -14.98
N ASN A 251 11.53 23.26 -16.12
CA ASN A 251 10.31 22.51 -16.39
C ASN A 251 10.54 21.13 -17.06
N ALA A 252 11.74 20.86 -17.58
CA ALA A 252 12.06 19.57 -18.21
C ALA A 252 11.92 18.34 -17.27
N PRO A 253 12.35 18.37 -16.00
CA PRO A 253 12.12 17.25 -15.07
C PRO A 253 10.65 16.91 -14.88
N LEU A 254 9.78 17.93 -14.78
CA LEU A 254 8.34 17.75 -14.65
C LEU A 254 7.76 17.10 -15.91
N ALA A 255 8.13 17.58 -17.09
CA ALA A 255 7.66 17.02 -18.36
C ALA A 255 8.13 15.56 -18.57
N LEU A 256 9.38 15.24 -18.23
CA LEU A 256 9.89 13.87 -18.28
C LEU A 256 9.10 12.97 -17.32
N TYR A 257 8.92 13.44 -16.09
CA TYR A 257 8.17 12.69 -15.09
C TYR A 257 6.71 12.46 -15.49
N ALA A 258 6.07 13.45 -16.10
CA ALA A 258 4.70 13.34 -16.58
C ALA A 258 4.49 12.13 -17.50
N LEU A 259 5.44 11.85 -18.39
CA LEU A 259 5.40 10.68 -19.28
C LEU A 259 5.50 9.37 -18.48
N ILE A 260 6.46 9.28 -17.55
CA ILE A 260 6.69 8.09 -16.73
C ILE A 260 5.46 7.81 -15.86
N ASN A 261 4.92 8.84 -15.20
CA ASN A 261 3.75 8.71 -14.35
C ASN A 261 2.49 8.38 -15.15
N CYS A 262 2.32 8.94 -16.35
CA CYS A 262 1.20 8.58 -17.22
C CYS A 262 1.29 7.11 -17.68
N ALA A 263 2.49 6.63 -18.04
CA ALA A 263 2.69 5.23 -18.40
C ALA A 263 2.35 4.30 -17.22
N TRP A 264 2.81 4.64 -16.02
CA TRP A 264 2.49 3.90 -14.80
C TRP A 264 0.99 3.94 -14.48
N ALA A 265 0.36 5.11 -14.54
CA ALA A 265 -1.07 5.27 -14.29
C ALA A 265 -1.93 4.49 -15.30
N CYS A 266 -1.52 4.46 -16.57
CA CYS A 266 -2.15 3.64 -17.60
C CYS A 266 -2.05 2.15 -17.25
N TYR A 267 -0.85 1.68 -16.88
CA TYR A 267 -0.64 0.31 -16.43
C TYR A 267 -1.54 -0.07 -15.24
N ILE A 268 -1.61 0.77 -14.20
CA ILE A 268 -2.47 0.55 -13.02
C ILE A 268 -3.95 0.52 -13.41
N CYS A 269 -4.40 1.44 -14.26
CA CYS A 269 -5.78 1.50 -14.71
C CYS A 269 -6.19 0.25 -15.47
N LEU A 270 -5.36 -0.19 -16.42
CA LEU A 270 -5.58 -1.42 -17.20
C LEU A 270 -5.60 -2.66 -16.30
N LYS A 271 -4.64 -2.77 -15.37
CA LYS A 271 -4.58 -3.86 -14.40
C LYS A 271 -5.79 -3.90 -13.48
N ALA A 272 -6.19 -2.75 -12.92
CA ALA A 272 -7.38 -2.66 -12.08
C ALA A 272 -8.65 -3.06 -12.85
N ARG A 273 -8.76 -2.69 -14.14
CA ARG A 273 -9.86 -3.12 -15.01
C ARG A 273 -9.85 -4.63 -15.25
N GLN A 274 -8.69 -5.23 -15.51
CA GLN A 274 -8.55 -6.67 -15.69
C GLN A 274 -8.91 -7.45 -14.42
N HIS A 275 -8.43 -7.01 -13.26
CA HIS A 275 -8.72 -7.65 -11.99
C HIS A 275 -10.21 -7.57 -11.65
N TRP A 276 -10.83 -6.41 -11.88
CA TRP A 276 -12.27 -6.24 -11.73
C TRP A 276 -13.08 -7.12 -12.69
N ALA A 277 -12.69 -7.18 -13.96
CA ALA A 277 -13.40 -8.01 -14.95
C ALA A 277 -13.35 -9.50 -14.58
N ALA A 278 -12.20 -10.00 -14.11
CA ALA A 278 -12.06 -11.38 -13.66
C ALA A 278 -12.90 -11.66 -12.39
N ALA A 279 -12.91 -10.73 -11.44
CA ALA A 279 -13.75 -10.80 -10.25
C ALA A 279 -15.25 -10.84 -10.61
N ALA A 280 -15.69 -9.99 -11.53
CA ALA A 280 -17.07 -9.95 -12.02
C ALA A 280 -17.48 -11.23 -12.78
N ALA A 281 -16.60 -11.78 -13.62
CA ALA A 281 -16.89 -13.03 -14.35
C ALA A 281 -17.04 -14.24 -13.40
N LEU A 282 -16.29 -14.27 -12.30
CA LEU A 282 -16.43 -15.32 -11.28
C LEU A 282 -17.76 -15.21 -10.52
N LEU A 283 -18.21 -13.99 -10.23
CA LEU A 283 -19.52 -13.72 -9.65
C LEU A 283 -20.66 -14.22 -10.54
N GLU A 284 -20.60 -13.93 -11.84
CA GLU A 284 -21.62 -14.36 -12.81
C GLU A 284 -21.71 -15.88 -12.89
N ARG A 285 -20.58 -16.59 -12.93
CA ARG A 285 -20.55 -18.06 -12.94
C ARG A 285 -21.12 -18.69 -11.67
N LYS A 286 -20.92 -18.08 -10.51
CA LYS A 286 -21.52 -18.56 -9.25
C LYS A 286 -23.04 -18.40 -9.28
N ARG A 287 -23.52 -17.26 -9.80
CA ARG A 287 -24.94 -16.97 -9.98
C ARG A 287 -25.63 -17.97 -10.92
N GLU A 288 -25.00 -18.31 -12.03
CA GLU A 288 -25.54 -19.29 -13.00
C GLU A 288 -25.66 -20.71 -12.43
N LYS A 289 -24.78 -21.09 -11.49
CA LYS A 289 -24.76 -22.44 -10.89
C LYS A 289 -25.86 -22.68 -9.84
N GLY A 290 -26.85 -21.81 -9.72
CA GLY A 290 -28.01 -22.02 -8.86
C GLY A 290 -27.69 -22.12 -7.35
N ARG A 291 -26.45 -21.81 -6.94
CA ARG A 291 -26.12 -21.52 -5.54
C ARG A 291 -26.71 -20.15 -5.23
N GLY A 292 -28.00 -20.15 -4.94
CA GLY A 292 -28.78 -18.96 -4.67
C GLY A 292 -28.28 -18.17 -3.48
N LEU A 293 -28.94 -17.02 -3.31
CA LEU A 293 -28.89 -16.05 -2.21
C LEU A 293 -27.89 -14.91 -2.39
N ASP A 294 -28.41 -13.67 -2.35
CA ASP A 294 -27.89 -12.45 -1.70
C ASP A 294 -26.38 -12.09 -1.78
N GLU A 295 -25.55 -12.78 -2.56
CA GLU A 295 -24.11 -12.57 -2.66
C GLU A 295 -23.78 -11.25 -3.37
N GLN A 296 -24.77 -10.59 -4.01
CA GLN A 296 -24.63 -9.23 -4.55
C GLN A 296 -24.51 -8.15 -3.46
N ASP A 297 -25.04 -8.39 -2.26
CA ASP A 297 -24.95 -7.49 -1.09
C ASP A 297 -23.81 -7.86 -0.13
N HIS A 298 -23.00 -8.88 -0.46
CA HIS A 298 -21.89 -9.26 0.40
C HIS A 298 -20.90 -8.08 0.52
N PRO A 299 -20.55 -7.63 1.74
CA PRO A 299 -19.74 -6.44 1.98
C PRO A 299 -18.38 -6.49 1.26
N ALA A 300 -17.82 -7.71 1.11
CA ALA A 300 -16.60 -7.95 0.35
C ALA A 300 -16.67 -7.49 -1.13
N TRP A 301 -17.79 -7.71 -1.83
CA TRP A 301 -17.91 -7.30 -3.23
C TRP A 301 -18.10 -5.79 -3.38
N ALA A 302 -18.84 -5.18 -2.46
CA ALA A 302 -18.94 -3.72 -2.39
C ALA A 302 -17.56 -3.08 -2.14
N ALA A 303 -16.76 -3.63 -1.23
CA ALA A 303 -15.40 -3.20 -0.95
C ALA A 303 -14.48 -3.31 -2.18
N VAL A 304 -14.50 -4.47 -2.86
CA VAL A 304 -13.75 -4.74 -4.09
C VAL A 304 -14.13 -3.77 -5.21
N ARG A 305 -15.43 -3.59 -5.46
CA ARG A 305 -15.94 -2.67 -6.49
C ARG A 305 -15.51 -1.23 -6.21
N ARG A 306 -15.65 -0.80 -4.96
CA ARG A 306 -15.25 0.54 -4.52
C ARG A 306 -13.75 0.74 -4.70
N ARG A 307 -12.94 -0.25 -4.33
CA ARG A 307 -11.48 -0.21 -4.50
C ARG A 307 -11.09 -0.09 -5.97
N ALA A 308 -11.61 -0.98 -6.83
CA ALA A 308 -11.31 -0.96 -8.27
C ALA A 308 -11.66 0.39 -8.91
N ARG A 309 -12.87 0.90 -8.65
CA ARG A 309 -13.34 2.16 -9.23
C ARG A 309 -12.50 3.36 -8.75
N ASN A 310 -12.18 3.40 -7.46
CA ASN A 310 -11.37 4.50 -6.92
C ASN A 310 -9.96 4.49 -7.50
N VAL A 311 -9.33 3.32 -7.61
CA VAL A 311 -7.99 3.19 -8.22
C VAL A 311 -8.02 3.59 -9.70
N GLN A 312 -9.02 3.16 -10.46
CA GLN A 312 -9.17 3.52 -11.88
C GLN A 312 -9.36 5.04 -12.06
N LEU A 313 -10.31 5.63 -11.33
CA LEU A 313 -10.63 7.05 -11.45
C LEU A 313 -9.44 7.91 -11.02
N TYR A 314 -8.77 7.55 -9.92
CA TYR A 314 -7.56 8.24 -9.48
C TYR A 314 -6.42 8.14 -10.50
N SER A 315 -6.18 6.95 -11.05
CA SER A 315 -5.13 6.74 -12.05
C SER A 315 -5.43 7.53 -13.33
N ALA A 316 -6.69 7.55 -13.77
CA ALA A 316 -7.10 8.33 -14.93
C ALA A 316 -6.89 9.84 -14.73
N ILE A 317 -7.37 10.39 -13.61
CA ILE A 317 -7.23 11.83 -13.30
C ILE A 317 -5.75 12.18 -13.17
N THR A 318 -4.98 11.40 -12.42
CA THR A 318 -3.55 11.68 -12.18
C THR A 318 -2.74 11.55 -13.46
N GLY A 319 -3.02 10.56 -14.30
CA GLY A 319 -2.35 10.40 -15.61
C GLY A 319 -2.63 11.56 -16.55
N VAL A 320 -3.90 11.96 -16.71
CA VAL A 320 -4.28 13.10 -17.56
C VAL A 320 -3.71 14.41 -17.02
N ALA A 321 -3.85 14.66 -15.71
CA ALA A 321 -3.30 15.85 -15.08
C ALA A 321 -1.78 15.93 -15.23
N SER A 322 -1.07 14.79 -15.16
CA SER A 322 0.39 14.75 -15.36
C SER A 322 0.75 15.18 -16.78
N ILE A 323 0.11 14.62 -17.81
CA ILE A 323 0.39 15.02 -19.21
C ILE A 323 0.08 16.49 -19.44
N LEU A 324 -1.08 16.97 -18.98
CA LEU A 324 -1.44 18.39 -19.10
C LEU A 324 -0.47 19.29 -18.32
N GLY A 325 0.01 18.85 -17.16
CA GLY A 325 1.02 19.54 -16.35
C GLY A 325 2.37 19.61 -17.07
N GLY A 326 2.84 18.48 -17.63
CA GLY A 326 4.08 18.43 -18.41
C GLY A 326 4.03 19.28 -19.69
N VAL A 327 2.91 19.26 -20.42
CA VAL A 327 2.72 20.11 -21.60
C VAL A 327 2.60 21.58 -21.19
N GLY A 328 1.75 21.88 -20.21
CA GLY A 328 1.53 23.23 -19.70
C GLY A 328 2.82 23.87 -19.21
N SER A 329 3.62 23.15 -18.43
CA SER A 329 4.90 23.63 -17.88
C SER A 329 5.99 23.85 -18.93
N LEU A 330 6.00 23.12 -20.05
CA LEU A 330 6.91 23.46 -21.15
C LEU A 330 6.41 24.67 -21.94
N MET A 331 5.09 24.82 -22.07
CA MET A 331 4.48 25.97 -22.74
C MET A 331 4.66 27.27 -21.98
N THR A 332 4.74 27.25 -20.64
CA THR A 332 4.94 28.46 -19.83
C THR A 332 6.25 29.17 -20.15
N ALA A 333 7.26 28.48 -20.68
CA ALA A 333 8.53 29.07 -21.09
C ALA A 333 8.39 30.09 -22.25
N THR A 334 7.32 30.00 -23.04
CA THR A 334 7.10 30.90 -24.20
C THR A 334 5.72 31.52 -24.28
N MET A 335 4.73 30.93 -23.62
CA MET A 335 3.31 31.22 -23.84
C MET A 335 2.57 31.31 -22.50
N TRP A 336 2.07 32.51 -22.18
CA TRP A 336 1.39 32.78 -20.91
C TRP A 336 0.14 31.93 -20.68
N TYR A 337 -0.53 31.48 -21.75
CA TYR A 337 -1.72 30.62 -21.64
C TYR A 337 -1.39 29.20 -21.18
N GLY A 338 -0.10 28.79 -21.15
CA GLY A 338 0.35 27.58 -20.46
C GLY A 338 -0.06 27.58 -18.99
N TYR A 339 -0.03 28.75 -18.34
CA TYR A 339 -0.48 28.89 -16.94
C TYR A 339 -1.99 28.66 -16.78
N ALA A 340 -2.80 28.98 -17.78
CA ALA A 340 -4.23 28.68 -17.75
C ALA A 340 -4.51 27.16 -17.79
N ILE A 341 -3.66 26.39 -18.48
CA ILE A 341 -3.70 24.91 -18.48
C ILE A 341 -3.27 24.37 -17.10
N LEU A 342 -2.33 25.01 -16.42
CA LEU A 342 -1.84 24.57 -15.11
C LEU A 342 -2.87 24.74 -13.98
N ILE A 343 -3.81 25.69 -14.06
CA ILE A 343 -4.84 25.89 -13.02
C ILE A 343 -5.62 24.60 -12.70
N PRO A 344 -6.28 23.92 -13.66
CA PRO A 344 -6.97 22.66 -13.38
C PRO A 344 -6.04 21.52 -12.97
N VAL A 345 -4.77 21.53 -13.41
CA VAL A 345 -3.75 20.56 -12.98
C VAL A 345 -3.42 20.75 -11.49
N ILE A 346 -3.21 21.98 -11.04
CA ILE A 346 -2.94 22.32 -9.64
C ILE A 346 -4.10 21.88 -8.75
N ILE A 347 -5.34 22.22 -9.14
CA ILE A 347 -6.53 21.82 -8.39
C ILE A 347 -6.61 20.29 -8.31
N SER A 348 -6.39 19.60 -9.44
CA SER A 348 -6.40 18.14 -9.48
C SER A 348 -5.32 17.53 -8.59
N SER A 349 -4.11 18.09 -8.57
CA SER A 349 -3.00 17.62 -7.74
C SER A 349 -3.32 17.71 -6.24
N VAL A 350 -3.88 18.84 -5.79
CA VAL A 350 -4.32 19.02 -4.40
C VAL A 350 -5.43 18.01 -4.03
N LEU A 351 -6.45 17.88 -4.87
CA LEU A 351 -7.55 16.94 -4.64
C LEU A 351 -7.09 15.49 -4.64
N CYS A 352 -6.22 15.11 -5.58
CA CYS A 352 -5.63 13.78 -5.66
C CYS A 352 -4.74 13.48 -4.44
N ASN A 353 -3.98 14.45 -3.94
CA ASN A 353 -3.20 14.27 -2.71
C ASN A 353 -4.10 13.97 -1.50
N VAL A 354 -5.15 14.78 -1.30
CA VAL A 354 -6.14 14.56 -0.23
C VAL A 354 -6.83 13.20 -0.40
N TRP A 355 -7.26 12.88 -1.62
CA TRP A 355 -7.92 11.62 -1.92
C TRP A 355 -7.00 10.41 -1.70
N TRP A 356 -5.72 10.51 -2.06
CA TRP A 356 -4.75 9.46 -1.77
C TRP A 356 -4.63 9.23 -0.26
N ARG A 357 -4.39 10.29 0.51
CA ARG A 357 -4.22 10.23 1.97
C ARG A 357 -5.40 9.57 2.67
N HIS A 358 -6.62 9.95 2.29
CA HIS A 358 -7.83 9.56 3.02
C HIS A 358 -8.55 8.35 2.43
N GLY A 359 -8.38 8.06 1.13
CA GLY A 359 -9.21 7.08 0.42
C GLY A 359 -8.46 5.94 -0.30
N LEU A 360 -7.19 6.13 -0.69
CA LEU A 360 -6.46 5.11 -1.48
C LEU A 360 -5.24 4.53 -0.78
N GLY A 361 -4.39 5.36 -0.19
CA GLY A 361 -3.27 4.91 0.62
C GLY A 361 -3.77 4.14 1.84
N TYR A 362 -3.01 3.16 2.29
CA TYR A 362 -3.32 2.36 3.47
C TYR A 362 -2.04 2.00 4.21
N ASP A 363 -2.19 1.73 5.50
CA ASP A 363 -1.16 1.10 6.30
C ASP A 363 -1.41 -0.40 6.35
N ARG A 364 -0.36 -1.23 6.19
CA ARG A 364 -0.47 -2.68 6.37
C ARG A 364 0.76 -3.26 7.07
N PRO A 365 0.61 -4.32 7.87
CA PRO A 365 1.75 -5.07 8.37
C PRO A 365 2.55 -5.73 7.24
N LEU A 366 3.82 -5.99 7.54
CA LEU A 366 4.67 -6.75 6.65
C LEU A 366 4.23 -8.23 6.63
N PHE A 367 4.37 -8.90 5.48
CA PHE A 367 4.12 -10.34 5.40
C PHE A 367 5.14 -11.06 6.28
N GLY A 368 4.62 -11.88 7.20
CA GLY A 368 5.42 -12.85 7.94
C GLY A 368 5.11 -14.26 7.46
N ASP A 369 5.76 -15.23 8.10
CA ASP A 369 5.68 -16.65 7.72
C ASP A 369 4.26 -17.22 7.85
N ASP A 370 3.37 -16.57 8.62
CA ASP A 370 1.97 -16.94 8.84
C ASP A 370 1.04 -16.61 7.66
N ALA A 371 1.50 -15.92 6.61
CA ALA A 371 0.67 -15.61 5.43
C ALA A 371 0.33 -16.86 4.57
N ARG A 372 0.62 -18.06 5.08
CA ARG A 372 0.37 -19.36 4.46
C ARG A 372 -1.13 -19.64 4.44
N ASP A 373 -1.60 -20.21 3.33
CA ASP A 373 -2.99 -20.66 3.11
C ASP A 373 -4.03 -19.55 2.84
N MET A 374 -3.65 -18.57 2.03
CA MET A 374 -4.59 -17.58 1.48
C MET A 374 -5.66 -18.25 0.58
N SER A 375 -6.92 -18.08 0.94
CA SER A 375 -8.07 -18.51 0.13
C SER A 375 -9.06 -17.36 -0.08
N ALA A 376 -9.85 -17.43 -1.17
CA ALA A 376 -10.89 -16.44 -1.44
C ALA A 376 -11.92 -16.36 -0.30
N ALA A 377 -12.28 -17.50 0.31
CA ALA A 377 -13.23 -17.55 1.42
C ALA A 377 -12.67 -16.88 2.68
N SER A 378 -11.40 -17.14 3.02
CA SER A 378 -10.71 -16.47 4.13
C SER A 378 -10.66 -14.95 3.92
N LEU A 379 -10.27 -14.50 2.72
CA LEU A 379 -10.24 -13.08 2.37
C LEU A 379 -11.61 -12.41 2.45
N MET A 380 -12.67 -13.08 1.99
CA MET A 380 -14.04 -12.55 2.06
C MET A 380 -14.54 -12.44 3.49
N SER A 381 -14.30 -13.47 4.32
CA SER A 381 -14.67 -13.46 5.75
C SER A 381 -13.93 -12.37 6.52
N GLU A 382 -12.65 -12.15 6.21
CA GLU A 382 -11.86 -11.07 6.80
C GLU A 382 -12.39 -9.68 6.42
N ILE A 383 -12.81 -9.48 5.16
CA ILE A 383 -13.43 -8.20 4.76
C ILE A 383 -14.76 -7.99 5.46
N GLU A 384 -15.56 -9.04 5.65
CA GLU A 384 -16.82 -8.97 6.38
C GLU A 384 -16.60 -8.58 7.85
N TYR A 385 -15.67 -9.25 8.55
CA TYR A 385 -15.27 -8.88 9.91
C TYR A 385 -14.85 -7.41 9.99
N VAL A 386 -14.01 -6.96 9.04
CA VAL A 386 -13.56 -5.56 8.99
C VAL A 386 -14.73 -4.60 8.74
N ALA A 387 -15.67 -4.94 7.86
CA ALA A 387 -16.84 -4.12 7.58
C ALA A 387 -17.74 -3.97 8.82
N LEU A 388 -18.00 -5.07 9.53
CA LEU A 388 -18.76 -5.06 10.79
C LEU A 388 -18.07 -4.20 11.85
N ALA A 389 -16.75 -4.36 12.00
CA ALA A 389 -15.97 -3.54 12.91
C ALA A 389 -16.06 -2.04 12.54
N GLN A 390 -15.88 -1.68 11.27
CA GLN A 390 -16.00 -0.28 10.85
C GLN A 390 -17.38 0.32 11.18
N ASP A 391 -18.46 -0.44 10.99
CA ASP A 391 -19.80 0.04 11.28
C ASP A 391 -20.06 0.18 12.78
N ALA A 392 -19.46 -0.67 13.62
CA ALA A 392 -19.43 -0.47 15.07
C ALA A 392 -18.71 0.85 15.43
N PHE A 393 -17.51 1.08 14.87
CA PHE A 393 -16.74 2.31 15.11
C PHE A 393 -17.41 3.59 14.57
N LYS A 394 -18.21 3.50 13.51
CA LYS A 394 -18.98 4.66 13.00
C LYS A 394 -20.20 4.98 13.86
N ARG A 395 -20.85 3.96 14.44
CA ARG A 395 -22.03 4.12 15.30
C ARG A 395 -21.66 4.69 16.65
N ASP A 396 -20.73 4.05 17.35
CA ASP A 396 -20.27 4.47 18.66
C ASP A 396 -18.81 4.07 18.89
N GLN A 397 -17.90 5.04 18.80
CA GLN A 397 -16.48 4.80 19.01
C GLN A 397 -16.14 4.36 20.45
N ALA A 398 -16.97 4.68 21.45
CA ALA A 398 -16.73 4.30 22.84
C ALA A 398 -17.10 2.83 23.10
N MET A 399 -18.17 2.34 22.46
CA MET A 399 -18.68 0.97 22.64
C MET A 399 -18.17 -0.01 21.58
N ALA A 400 -17.54 0.48 20.50
CA ALA A 400 -17.06 -0.34 19.39
C ALA A 400 -16.11 -1.47 19.82
N ALA A 401 -15.26 -1.26 20.83
CA ALA A 401 -14.39 -2.33 21.33
C ALA A 401 -15.20 -3.51 21.90
N GLY A 402 -16.32 -3.23 22.59
CA GLY A 402 -17.25 -4.22 23.09
C GLY A 402 -17.99 -4.96 21.99
N GLU A 403 -18.44 -4.24 20.96
CA GLU A 403 -19.13 -4.84 19.81
C GLU A 403 -18.23 -5.73 18.94
N VAL A 404 -16.93 -5.45 18.91
CA VAL A 404 -15.92 -6.27 18.20
C VAL A 404 -15.47 -7.47 19.06
N GLY A 405 -16.09 -7.67 20.23
CA GLY A 405 -15.90 -8.87 21.06
C GLY A 405 -14.81 -8.75 22.12
N ALA A 406 -14.31 -7.54 22.41
CA ALA A 406 -13.40 -7.31 23.53
C ALA A 406 -14.18 -6.95 24.80
N ASP A 407 -13.82 -7.56 25.92
CA ASP A 407 -14.25 -7.08 27.23
C ASP A 407 -13.54 -5.74 27.52
N VAL A 408 -14.32 -4.67 27.46
CA VAL A 408 -13.84 -3.29 27.57
C VAL A 408 -13.22 -3.04 28.96
N GLU A 409 -13.60 -3.79 29.99
CA GLU A 409 -13.03 -3.63 31.33
C GLU A 409 -11.78 -4.47 31.57
N SER A 410 -11.49 -5.44 30.70
CA SER A 410 -10.31 -6.30 30.79
C SER A 410 -9.16 -5.78 29.94
N LEU A 411 -8.06 -5.40 30.60
CA LEU A 411 -6.81 -5.02 29.92
C LEU A 411 -6.29 -6.11 28.99
N GLU A 412 -6.42 -7.38 29.39
CA GLU A 412 -5.99 -8.52 28.56
C GLU A 412 -6.81 -8.59 27.27
N SER A 413 -8.12 -8.38 27.36
CA SER A 413 -9.02 -8.42 26.19
C SER A 413 -8.76 -7.25 25.25
N VAL A 414 -8.62 -6.03 25.78
CA VAL A 414 -8.33 -4.83 24.96
C VAL A 414 -6.93 -4.93 24.34
N LEU A 415 -5.93 -5.44 25.06
CA LEU A 415 -4.59 -5.64 24.50
C LEU A 415 -4.58 -6.74 23.43
N GLY A 416 -5.33 -7.81 23.64
CA GLY A 416 -5.56 -8.85 22.64
C GLY A 416 -6.19 -8.27 21.37
N LEU A 417 -7.18 -7.37 21.51
CA LEU A 417 -7.78 -6.64 20.38
C LEU A 417 -6.74 -5.76 19.66
N ILE A 418 -5.88 -5.06 20.41
CA ILE A 418 -4.80 -4.21 19.85
C ILE A 418 -3.83 -5.04 19.02
N VAL A 419 -3.35 -6.16 19.56
CA VAL A 419 -2.42 -7.07 18.84
C VAL A 419 -3.11 -7.71 17.64
N ALA A 420 -4.37 -8.14 17.79
CA ALA A 420 -5.11 -8.81 16.73
C ALA A 420 -5.44 -7.92 15.53
N ASN A 421 -5.41 -6.59 15.71
CA ASN A 421 -5.72 -5.60 14.68
C ASN A 421 -4.51 -4.70 14.35
N ASP A 422 -3.29 -5.18 14.62
CA ASP A 422 -2.02 -4.53 14.30
C ASP A 422 -1.83 -3.15 14.94
N LEU A 423 -2.56 -2.80 16.00
CA LEU A 423 -2.44 -1.49 16.66
C LEU A 423 -1.28 -1.43 17.68
N PHE A 424 -0.56 -2.53 17.87
CA PHE A 424 0.41 -2.68 18.95
C PHE A 424 1.60 -1.71 18.85
N GLU A 425 2.12 -1.48 17.63
CA GLU A 425 3.21 -0.50 17.44
C GLU A 425 2.77 0.92 17.87
N ASP A 426 1.61 1.38 17.39
CA ASP A 426 1.09 2.72 17.71
C ASP A 426 0.77 2.86 19.20
N PHE A 427 0.24 1.80 19.81
CA PHE A 427 0.00 1.75 21.25
C PHE A 427 1.30 1.88 22.06
N CYS A 428 2.33 1.09 21.74
CA CYS A 428 3.62 1.17 22.43
C CYS A 428 4.28 2.55 22.26
N LEU A 429 4.25 3.12 21.05
CA LEU A 429 4.79 4.45 20.79
C LEU A 429 4.03 5.54 21.54
N ARG A 430 2.71 5.40 21.76
CA ARG A 430 1.94 6.29 22.63
C ARG A 430 2.36 6.18 24.08
N LEU A 431 2.51 4.96 24.60
CA LEU A 431 2.98 4.76 25.98
C LEU A 431 4.37 5.37 26.20
N LEU A 432 5.29 5.23 25.24
CA LEU A 432 6.64 5.80 25.31
C LEU A 432 6.69 7.33 25.26
N ARG A 433 5.63 7.98 24.76
CA ARG A 433 5.53 9.46 24.75
C ARG A 433 5.08 10.02 26.10
N ASP A 434 4.37 9.21 26.89
CA ASP A 434 3.98 9.57 28.24
C ASP A 434 5.14 9.28 29.19
N LYS A 435 5.81 10.33 29.66
CA LYS A 435 7.04 10.20 30.46
C LYS A 435 6.80 9.50 31.79
N GLU A 436 5.65 9.70 32.40
CA GLU A 436 5.33 9.12 33.71
C GLU A 436 5.10 7.62 33.55
N LEU A 437 4.24 7.24 32.60
CA LEU A 437 3.98 5.84 32.28
C LEU A 437 5.23 5.11 31.77
N ALA A 438 5.99 5.74 30.87
CA ALA A 438 7.16 5.12 30.27
C ALA A 438 8.25 4.80 31.29
N SER A 439 8.42 5.65 32.32
CA SER A 439 9.43 5.45 33.36
C SER A 439 9.13 4.27 34.30
N GLY A 440 7.85 3.97 34.54
CA GLY A 440 7.42 2.82 35.33
C GLY A 440 7.35 1.51 34.53
N LEU A 441 7.07 1.59 33.22
CA LEU A 441 6.81 0.42 32.38
C LEU A 441 8.04 -0.08 31.61
N PHE A 442 8.99 0.79 31.29
CA PHE A 442 10.09 0.45 30.38
C PHE A 442 11.46 0.85 30.91
N PRO A 443 12.51 0.09 30.58
CA PRO A 443 13.88 0.43 30.98
C PRO A 443 14.46 1.51 30.05
N LEU A 444 14.11 2.78 30.31
CA LEU A 444 14.45 3.95 29.47
C LEU A 444 15.96 4.30 29.40
N ASP A 445 16.75 3.67 30.27
CA ASP A 445 18.21 3.82 30.34
C ASP A 445 18.93 3.05 29.23
N HIS A 446 18.31 2.03 28.65
CA HIS A 446 18.90 1.28 27.57
C HIS A 446 18.79 2.02 26.22
N ALA A 447 19.82 1.87 25.39
CA ALA A 447 19.84 2.42 24.03
C ALA A 447 18.80 1.74 23.12
N SER A 448 18.49 0.47 23.39
CA SER A 448 17.46 -0.30 22.72
C SER A 448 16.86 -1.35 23.65
N PHE A 449 15.55 -1.60 23.53
CA PHE A 449 14.86 -2.67 24.25
C PHE A 449 13.66 -3.19 23.43
N THR A 450 13.18 -4.38 23.76
CA THR A 450 12.03 -5.01 23.11
C THR A 450 10.84 -5.01 24.06
N ILE A 451 9.68 -4.62 23.56
CA ILE A 451 8.40 -4.65 24.25
C ILE A 451 7.61 -5.82 23.68
N GLU A 452 7.25 -6.77 24.52
CA GLU A 452 6.39 -7.89 24.15
C GLU A 452 5.00 -7.69 24.77
N ALA A 453 3.93 -8.07 24.06
CA ALA A 453 2.56 -7.87 24.54
C ALA A 453 2.31 -8.57 25.89
N ALA A 454 2.81 -9.80 26.06
CA ALA A 454 2.70 -10.55 27.31
C ALA A 454 3.49 -9.87 28.45
N GLY A 455 4.73 -9.45 28.19
CA GLY A 455 5.56 -8.73 29.15
C GLY A 455 4.95 -7.36 29.55
N LEU A 456 4.35 -6.64 28.60
CA LEU A 456 3.66 -5.39 28.86
C LEU A 456 2.41 -5.59 29.73
N LEU A 457 1.65 -6.66 29.48
CA LEU A 457 0.48 -7.00 30.30
C LEU A 457 0.89 -7.28 31.75
N GLU A 458 1.99 -8.02 31.95
CA GLU A 458 2.50 -8.34 33.28
C GLU A 458 3.04 -7.08 34.00
N ALA A 459 3.80 -6.25 33.30
CA ALA A 459 4.30 -4.98 33.84
C ALA A 459 3.15 -4.03 34.21
N ALA A 460 2.13 -3.91 33.35
CA ALA A 460 0.96 -3.08 33.60
C ALA A 460 0.10 -3.59 34.77
N ARG A 461 -0.02 -4.92 34.96
CA ARG A 461 -0.70 -5.50 36.13
C ARG A 461 0.01 -5.15 37.44
N LYS A 462 1.35 -5.14 37.42
CA LYS A 462 2.17 -4.77 38.59
C LYS A 462 2.10 -3.27 38.87
N GLN A 463 2.06 -2.43 37.83
CA GLN A 463 2.10 -0.98 37.94
C GLN A 463 1.20 -0.31 36.89
N HIS A 464 0.29 0.57 37.34
CA HIS A 464 -0.52 1.44 36.48
C HIS A 464 -1.54 0.77 35.53
N ALA A 465 -2.11 -0.39 35.88
CA ALA A 465 -3.10 -1.12 35.07
C ALA A 465 -4.25 -0.23 34.53
N GLY A 466 -4.81 0.64 35.37
CA GLY A 466 -5.90 1.55 34.97
C GLY A 466 -5.46 2.61 33.95
N CYS A 467 -4.25 3.15 34.08
CA CYS A 467 -3.71 4.14 33.15
C CYS A 467 -3.38 3.49 31.79
N VAL A 468 -2.80 2.28 31.80
CA VAL A 468 -2.50 1.51 30.58
C VAL A 468 -3.80 1.12 29.87
N LEU A 469 -4.83 0.68 30.61
CA LEU A 469 -6.15 0.40 30.06
C LEU A 469 -6.79 1.64 29.43
N SER A 470 -6.71 2.79 30.08
CA SER A 470 -7.22 4.06 29.53
C SER A 470 -6.49 4.44 28.24
N ALA A 471 -5.16 4.30 28.20
CA ALA A 471 -4.36 4.52 27.01
C ALA A 471 -4.71 3.54 25.88
N ALA A 472 -4.97 2.26 26.22
CA ALA A 472 -5.37 1.23 25.27
C ALA A 472 -6.76 1.52 24.68
N LYS A 473 -7.76 1.84 25.51
CA LYS A 473 -9.10 2.27 25.09
C LYS A 473 -9.01 3.49 24.16
N LYS A 474 -8.20 4.49 24.54
CA LYS A 474 -7.98 5.70 23.73
C LYS A 474 -7.33 5.35 22.38
N CYS A 475 -6.35 4.44 22.37
CA CYS A 475 -5.69 3.99 21.16
C CYS A 475 -6.65 3.34 20.17
N VAL A 476 -7.47 2.38 20.66
CA VAL A 476 -8.48 1.70 19.86
C VAL A 476 -9.52 2.71 19.33
N ARG A 477 -9.96 3.64 20.16
CA ARG A 477 -10.94 4.66 19.77
C ARG A 477 -10.45 5.60 18.67
N GLU A 478 -9.23 6.11 18.80
CA GLU A 478 -8.67 7.11 17.88
C GLU A 478 -8.18 6.50 16.56
N ASP A 479 -7.52 5.33 16.62
CA ASP A 479 -6.85 4.75 15.45
C ASP A 479 -7.58 3.55 14.86
N GLY A 480 -8.47 2.91 15.63
CA GLY A 480 -9.17 1.69 15.22
C GLY A 480 -9.89 1.85 13.88
N LEU A 481 -10.71 2.90 13.73
CA LEU A 481 -11.44 3.15 12.49
C LEU A 481 -10.49 3.30 11.29
N ARG A 482 -9.41 4.07 11.43
CA ARG A 482 -8.43 4.27 10.36
C ARG A 482 -7.72 2.96 10.01
N ARG A 483 -7.43 2.13 11.02
CA ARG A 483 -6.79 0.82 10.84
C ARG A 483 -7.69 -0.16 10.10
N PHE A 484 -8.96 -0.24 10.48
CA PHE A 484 -9.95 -1.06 9.77
C PHE A 484 -10.19 -0.58 8.33
N GLN A 485 -10.24 0.74 8.10
CA GLN A 485 -10.32 1.28 6.73
C GLN A 485 -9.09 0.95 5.88
N SER A 486 -7.89 0.94 6.48
CA SER A 486 -6.66 0.57 5.79
C SER A 486 -6.64 -0.93 5.46
N ARG A 487 -7.01 -1.76 6.43
CA ARG A 487 -7.12 -3.22 6.27
C ARG A 487 -8.14 -3.61 5.21
N GLU A 488 -9.30 -2.95 5.15
CA GLU A 488 -10.31 -3.20 4.11
C GLU A 488 -9.76 -2.91 2.70
N ARG A 489 -9.06 -1.78 2.51
CA ARG A 489 -8.48 -1.41 1.21
C ARG A 489 -7.45 -2.45 0.76
N TYR A 490 -6.59 -2.86 1.67
CA TYR A 490 -5.58 -3.90 1.43
C TYR A 490 -6.24 -5.25 1.09
N LEU A 491 -7.18 -5.72 1.91
CA LEU A 491 -7.87 -7.00 1.70
C LEU A 491 -8.71 -7.05 0.42
N ALA A 492 -9.37 -5.95 0.05
CA ALA A 492 -10.08 -5.85 -1.21
C ALA A 492 -9.13 -6.00 -2.41
N GLU A 493 -7.90 -5.53 -2.27
CA GLU A 493 -6.91 -5.50 -3.34
C GLU A 493 -6.15 -6.83 -3.51
N THR A 494 -5.57 -7.35 -2.43
CA THR A 494 -5.90 -8.67 -1.88
C THR A 494 -6.67 -9.64 -2.78
N LEU A 495 -7.96 -9.69 -2.46
CA LEU A 495 -8.99 -10.52 -3.07
C LEU A 495 -9.09 -10.35 -4.58
N MET A 496 -9.06 -9.12 -5.10
CA MET A 496 -9.10 -8.88 -6.55
C MET A 496 -7.95 -9.56 -7.29
N THR A 497 -6.74 -9.46 -6.72
CA THR A 497 -5.53 -10.06 -7.31
C THR A 497 -5.62 -11.59 -7.26
N PHE A 498 -6.04 -12.14 -6.12
CA PHE A 498 -6.28 -13.58 -5.96
C PHE A 498 -7.27 -14.13 -6.98
N LEU A 499 -8.42 -13.46 -7.15
CA LEU A 499 -9.47 -13.86 -8.09
C LEU A 499 -8.98 -13.79 -9.55
N TYR A 500 -8.21 -12.76 -9.89
CA TYR A 500 -7.63 -12.63 -11.23
C TYR A 500 -6.64 -13.76 -11.55
N MET A 501 -5.73 -14.06 -10.63
CA MET A 501 -4.68 -15.07 -10.85
C MET A 501 -5.24 -16.49 -10.86
N SER A 502 -6.22 -16.78 -10.00
CA SER A 502 -6.94 -18.07 -9.99
C SER A 502 -7.77 -18.27 -11.26
N HIS A 503 -8.43 -17.22 -11.78
CA HIS A 503 -9.26 -17.31 -12.99
C HIS A 503 -8.43 -17.43 -14.28
N SER A 504 -7.38 -16.63 -14.42
CA SER A 504 -6.65 -16.48 -15.69
C SER A 504 -5.68 -17.62 -15.98
N GLY A 505 -5.49 -18.55 -15.03
CA GLY A 505 -4.38 -19.50 -15.05
C GLY A 505 -3.04 -18.79 -15.27
N ALA A 506 -2.93 -17.50 -14.89
CA ALA A 506 -1.79 -16.65 -15.20
C ALA A 506 -0.51 -17.14 -14.50
N TRP A 507 -0.65 -17.87 -13.39
CA TRP A 507 0.44 -18.59 -12.73
C TRP A 507 1.22 -19.53 -13.67
N ARG A 508 0.58 -20.07 -14.72
CA ARG A 508 1.19 -20.98 -15.71
C ARG A 508 2.10 -20.26 -16.70
N ARG A 509 1.89 -18.95 -16.89
CA ARG A 509 2.75 -18.11 -17.75
C ARG A 509 3.99 -17.60 -17.02
N CYS A 510 3.98 -17.58 -15.69
CA CYS A 510 5.14 -17.28 -14.85
C CYS A 510 6.02 -18.52 -14.55
N SER A 511 5.73 -19.66 -15.19
CA SER A 511 6.50 -20.91 -15.16
C SER A 511 7.49 -21.07 -16.32
N GLY A 512 7.55 -20.10 -17.24
CA GLY A 512 8.60 -20.04 -18.25
C GLY A 512 9.91 -19.52 -17.64
N PRO A 513 11.09 -19.95 -18.12
CA PRO A 513 12.37 -19.52 -17.60
C PRO A 513 12.44 -17.99 -17.65
N ALA A 514 12.58 -17.37 -16.48
CA ALA A 514 12.76 -15.94 -16.35
C ALA A 514 14.04 -15.54 -17.10
N LEU A 515 13.88 -14.68 -18.11
CA LEU A 515 14.98 -13.91 -18.67
C LEU A 515 15.70 -13.19 -17.52
N HIS A 516 16.97 -13.53 -17.34
CA HIS A 516 17.92 -12.78 -16.51
C HIS A 516 17.96 -11.32 -16.97
N VAL A 517 17.46 -10.40 -16.13
CA VAL A 517 17.82 -8.97 -16.10
C VAL A 517 17.88 -8.51 -14.67
#